data_AF-A0A5N5QW70-F1
#
_entry.id   AF-A0A5N5QW70-F1
#
_cell.length_a   1.000
_cell.length_b   1.000
_cell.length_c   1.000
_cell.angle_alpha   90.00
_cell.angle_beta   90.00
_cell.angle_gamma   90.00
#
_symmetry.space_group_name_H-M   'P 1'
#
loop_
_entity.id
_entity.type
_entity.pdbx_description
1 polymer ?
#
loop_
_entity_poly.entity_id
_entity_poly.type
_entity_poly.pdbx_seq_one_letter_code
_entity_poly.pdbx_strand_id
1 'polypeptide(L)'
;MNTHLPSHLVVGNTISWTTSDGSVSSPRQPPHVGPIPVLDGQGTSRHMEEILPGTERYQSWLAIVGTVVAREMLGTTKNDGPYYMVDFPEGYSLYYRFTKYPQASGSKPRRDQYLWGAKNIVFRSPNEFTPHALWLMKGARADDPCQCIYCTDRVKPSQIDINKEFKLPGIRSHRDKHHYK
;
A
#
# COMPACT_ATOMS: atom_id res chain seq x y z
N MET A 1 -6.97 -5.12 24.13
CA MET A 1 -6.56 -3.83 24.72
C MET A 1 -6.86 -2.75 23.69
N ASN A 2 -7.63 -1.73 24.05
CA ASN A 2 -7.93 -0.60 23.17
C ASN A 2 -6.66 0.26 23.06
N THR A 3 -5.90 0.11 21.98
CA THR A 3 -4.74 0.95 21.70
C THR A 3 -5.22 2.27 21.12
N HIS A 4 -5.50 3.24 21.99
CA HIS A 4 -5.77 4.61 21.55
C HIS A 4 -4.49 5.23 20.99
N LEU A 5 -4.57 5.84 19.81
CA LEU A 5 -3.44 6.61 19.28
C LEU A 5 -3.17 7.83 20.16
N PRO A 6 -1.90 8.16 20.42
CA PRO A 6 -1.55 9.42 21.06
C PRO A 6 -2.17 10.60 20.31
N SER A 7 -2.81 11.53 21.04
CA SER A 7 -3.52 12.67 20.44
C SER A 7 -2.64 13.56 19.57
N HIS A 8 -1.35 13.66 19.87
CA HIS A 8 -0.40 14.45 19.08
C HIS A 8 -0.15 13.90 17.66
N LEU A 9 -0.52 12.64 17.39
CA LEU A 9 -0.40 12.05 16.06
C LEU A 9 -1.59 12.36 15.15
N VAL A 10 -2.64 12.97 15.67
CA VAL A 10 -3.87 13.26 14.92
C VAL A 10 -4.09 14.77 14.90
N VAL A 11 -4.05 15.35 13.71
CA VAL A 11 -4.33 16.78 13.48
C VAL A 11 -5.44 16.88 12.44
N GLY A 12 -6.65 17.23 12.90
CA GLY A 12 -7.86 17.14 12.07
C GLY A 12 -8.07 15.71 11.58
N ASN A 13 -8.18 15.53 10.26
CA ASN A 13 -8.33 14.21 9.62
C ASN A 13 -6.99 13.62 9.14
N THR A 14 -5.87 14.18 9.57
CA THR A 14 -4.52 13.74 9.18
C THR A 14 -3.85 12.99 10.32
N ILE A 15 -3.26 11.83 10.02
CA ILE A 15 -2.65 10.91 10.99
C ILE A 15 -1.16 10.75 10.68
N SER A 16 -0.32 10.95 11.69
CA SER A 16 1.13 10.73 11.64
C SER A 16 1.50 9.33 12.09
N TRP A 17 2.61 8.80 11.58
CA TRP A 17 3.11 7.47 11.93
C TRP A 17 3.69 7.43 13.34
N THR A 18 3.43 6.33 14.06
CA THR A 18 4.09 6.03 15.33
C THR A 18 5.50 5.48 15.15
N THR A 19 5.74 4.75 14.07
CA THR A 19 7.03 4.09 13.77
C THR A 19 7.14 3.78 12.28
N SER A 20 8.33 3.36 11.87
CA SER A 20 8.61 2.79 10.55
C SER A 20 9.57 1.60 10.68
N ASP A 21 9.41 0.62 9.80
CA ASP A 21 10.39 -0.45 9.56
C ASP A 21 11.21 -0.23 8.28
N GLY A 22 11.07 0.95 7.66
CA GLY A 22 11.93 1.45 6.59
C GLY A 22 13.23 2.05 7.14
N SER A 23 14.16 2.38 6.24
CA SER A 23 15.44 3.01 6.59
C SER A 23 15.69 4.23 5.72
N VAL A 24 15.98 5.40 6.31
CA VAL A 24 16.38 6.61 5.55
C VAL A 24 17.87 6.62 5.24
N SER A 25 18.68 6.00 6.09
CA SER A 25 20.13 5.88 5.85
C SER A 25 20.45 4.89 4.73
N SER A 26 19.56 3.93 4.47
CA SER A 26 19.68 2.95 3.39
C SER A 26 18.29 2.64 2.81
N PRO A 27 17.65 3.61 2.13
CA PRO A 27 16.30 3.45 1.62
C PRO A 27 16.28 2.38 0.55
N ARG A 28 15.32 1.47 0.67
CA ARG A 28 15.17 0.40 -0.30
C ARG A 28 14.51 0.96 -1.54
N GLN A 29 15.23 0.94 -2.64
CA GLN A 29 14.75 1.39 -3.94
C GLN A 29 14.56 0.20 -4.88
N PRO A 30 13.63 0.31 -5.85
CA PRO A 30 13.52 -0.69 -6.89
C PRO A 30 14.77 -0.74 -7.77
N PRO A 31 15.05 -1.88 -8.43
CA PRO A 31 16.02 -1.90 -9.51
C PRO A 31 15.48 -1.12 -10.72
N HIS A 32 16.38 -0.53 -11.51
CA HIS A 32 16.04 0.15 -12.78
C HIS A 32 15.09 1.34 -12.62
N VAL A 33 15.35 2.20 -11.63
CA VAL A 33 14.67 3.51 -11.52
C VAL A 33 15.14 4.42 -12.65
N GLY A 34 14.19 5.05 -13.32
CA GLY A 34 14.43 5.97 -14.44
C GLY A 34 13.68 5.57 -15.70
N PRO A 35 13.66 6.45 -16.73
CA PRO A 35 12.83 6.27 -17.91
C PRO A 35 13.35 5.21 -18.89
N ILE A 36 14.56 4.69 -18.66
CA ILE A 36 15.24 3.78 -19.59
C ILE A 36 14.76 2.33 -19.32
N PRO A 37 14.00 1.70 -20.25
CA PRO A 37 13.53 0.34 -20.05
C PRO A 37 14.67 -0.67 -20.22
N VAL A 38 14.75 -1.63 -19.30
CA VAL A 38 15.66 -2.78 -19.39
C VAL A 38 14.90 -3.97 -19.95
N LEU A 39 15.46 -4.61 -20.97
CA LEU A 39 14.92 -5.83 -21.58
C LEU A 39 15.40 -7.05 -20.79
N ASP A 40 14.50 -7.99 -20.53
CA ASP A 40 14.89 -9.33 -20.09
C ASP A 40 15.22 -10.25 -21.28
N GLY A 41 15.74 -11.45 -20.98
CA GLY A 41 16.13 -12.43 -22.02
C GLY A 41 14.98 -12.92 -22.90
N GLN A 42 13.73 -12.58 -22.56
CA GLN A 42 12.54 -12.86 -23.36
C GLN A 42 12.05 -11.63 -24.13
N GLY A 43 12.75 -10.49 -24.06
CA GLY A 43 12.38 -9.24 -24.72
C GLY A 43 11.28 -8.44 -24.00
N THR A 44 10.92 -8.79 -22.76
CA THR A 44 10.02 -7.98 -21.94
C THR A 44 10.78 -6.77 -21.40
N SER A 45 10.27 -5.56 -21.62
CA SER A 45 10.90 -4.36 -21.07
C SER A 45 10.28 -3.94 -19.73
N ARG A 46 11.12 -3.49 -18.79
CA ARG A 46 10.71 -3.01 -17.47
C ARG A 46 11.47 -1.74 -17.09
N HIS A 47 10.77 -0.79 -16.48
CA HIS A 47 11.36 0.35 -15.78
C HIS A 47 10.47 0.79 -14.62
N MET A 48 11.05 1.59 -13.74
CA MET A 48 10.42 2.08 -12.52
C MET A 48 10.48 3.61 -12.49
N GLU A 49 9.36 4.25 -12.18
CA GLU A 49 9.29 5.71 -12.00
C GLU A 49 8.70 6.01 -10.63
N GLU A 50 9.28 6.94 -9.89
CA GLU A 50 8.75 7.34 -8.59
C GLU A 50 7.44 8.11 -8.76
N ILE A 51 6.47 7.79 -7.90
CA ILE A 51 5.23 8.54 -7.76
C ILE A 51 5.46 9.61 -6.70
N LEU A 52 5.60 10.85 -7.16
CA LEU A 52 5.91 11.96 -6.26
C LEU A 52 4.77 12.25 -5.28
N PRO A 53 5.10 12.75 -4.07
CA PRO A 53 4.13 13.29 -3.14
C PRO A 53 3.21 14.32 -3.80
N GLY A 54 1.95 14.36 -3.37
CA GLY A 54 0.95 15.31 -3.89
C GLY A 54 0.22 14.86 -5.17
N THR A 55 0.71 13.86 -5.89
CA THR A 55 -0.03 13.31 -7.04
C THR A 55 -1.33 12.62 -6.57
N GLU A 56 -2.35 12.59 -7.43
CA GLU A 56 -3.64 11.93 -7.13
C GLU A 56 -3.44 10.48 -6.66
N ARG A 57 -2.48 9.76 -7.26
CA ARG A 57 -2.23 8.37 -6.90
C ARG A 57 -1.60 8.21 -5.52
N TYR A 58 -0.67 9.10 -5.19
CA TYR A 58 -0.07 9.18 -3.86
C TYR A 58 -1.14 9.43 -2.81
N GLN A 59 -1.96 10.48 -3.03
CA GLN A 59 -3.03 10.86 -2.12
C GLN A 59 -4.09 9.77 -1.97
N SER A 60 -4.41 9.05 -3.04
CA SER A 60 -5.33 7.90 -2.98
C SER A 60 -4.82 6.78 -2.07
N TRP A 61 -3.52 6.51 -2.05
CA TRP A 61 -2.94 5.54 -1.10
C TRP A 61 -3.09 6.04 0.34
N LEU A 62 -2.70 7.28 0.61
CA LEU A 62 -2.78 7.87 1.94
C LEU A 62 -4.20 7.92 2.49
N ALA A 63 -5.18 8.20 1.63
CA ALA A 63 -6.60 8.24 1.99
C ALA A 63 -7.14 6.85 2.37
N ILE A 64 -6.81 5.82 1.57
CA ILE A 64 -7.26 4.45 1.83
C ILE A 64 -6.66 3.95 3.15
N VAL A 65 -5.36 4.12 3.34
CA VAL A 65 -4.67 3.67 4.55
C VAL A 65 -5.13 4.48 5.76
N GLY A 66 -5.16 5.81 5.66
CA GLY A 66 -5.56 6.70 6.75
C GLY A 66 -6.99 6.45 7.22
N THR A 67 -7.92 6.21 6.30
CA THR A 67 -9.31 5.87 6.64
C THR A 67 -9.41 4.55 7.41
N VAL A 68 -8.63 3.54 7.05
CA VAL A 68 -8.63 2.29 7.83
C VAL A 68 -7.96 2.51 9.20
N VAL A 69 -6.82 3.19 9.26
CA VAL A 69 -6.13 3.48 10.53
C VAL A 69 -7.06 4.24 11.48
N ALA A 70 -7.75 5.27 11.00
CA ALA A 70 -8.72 6.02 11.81
C ALA A 70 -9.83 5.12 12.35
N ARG A 71 -10.42 4.28 11.49
CA ARG A 71 -11.50 3.37 11.90
C ARG A 71 -11.03 2.38 12.97
N GLU A 72 -9.89 1.73 12.74
CA GLU A 72 -9.41 0.66 13.63
C GLU A 72 -8.78 1.19 14.93
N MET A 73 -8.18 2.38 14.92
CA MET A 73 -7.41 2.90 16.06
C MET A 73 -8.08 4.07 16.80
N LEU A 74 -8.97 4.81 16.14
CA LEU A 74 -9.72 5.93 16.72
C LEU A 74 -11.22 5.62 16.88
N GLY A 75 -11.70 4.51 16.29
CA GLY A 75 -13.11 4.13 16.32
C GLY A 75 -14.01 5.02 15.46
N THR A 76 -13.45 5.70 14.45
CA THR A 76 -14.24 6.57 13.57
C THR A 76 -15.21 5.78 12.69
N THR A 77 -16.27 6.45 12.28
CA THR A 77 -17.31 5.95 11.38
C THR A 77 -17.11 6.50 9.98
N LYS A 78 -17.85 5.95 9.01
CA LYS A 78 -17.84 6.44 7.62
C LYS A 78 -18.30 7.89 7.46
N ASN A 79 -19.01 8.43 8.46
CA ASN A 79 -19.55 9.80 8.42
C ASN A 79 -18.52 10.84 8.87
N ASP A 80 -17.40 10.43 9.46
CA ASP A 80 -16.36 11.33 9.98
C ASP A 80 -15.39 11.82 8.88
N GLY A 81 -15.71 11.52 7.62
CA GLY A 81 -14.94 11.90 6.44
C GLY A 81 -13.77 10.96 6.14
N PRO A 82 -13.12 11.12 4.97
CA PRO A 82 -11.88 10.42 4.71
C PRO A 82 -10.81 10.93 5.67
N TYR A 83 -10.04 10.00 6.22
CA TYR A 83 -8.81 10.28 6.95
C TYR A 83 -7.63 9.98 6.04
N TYR A 84 -6.53 10.69 6.27
CA TYR A 84 -5.32 10.58 5.47
C TYR A 84 -4.13 10.31 6.39
N MET A 85 -3.23 9.45 5.96
CA MET A 85 -1.88 9.49 6.53
C MET A 85 -1.18 10.77 6.06
N VAL A 86 -0.36 11.38 6.91
CA VAL A 86 0.41 12.59 6.56
C VAL A 86 1.36 12.35 5.39
N ASP A 87 1.94 11.14 5.36
CA ASP A 87 2.86 10.66 4.34
C ASP A 87 2.93 9.12 4.39
N PHE A 88 3.79 8.46 3.61
CA PHE A 88 4.21 7.08 3.87
C PHE A 88 5.14 7.01 5.10
N PRO A 89 5.31 5.82 5.74
CA PRO A 89 6.25 5.70 6.83
C PRO A 89 7.67 6.06 6.38
N GLU A 90 8.48 6.51 7.32
CA GLU A 90 9.85 6.90 7.05
C GLU A 90 10.63 5.81 6.27
N GLY A 91 11.31 6.18 5.18
CA GLY A 91 12.06 5.24 4.33
C GLY A 91 11.21 4.46 3.31
N TYR A 92 9.93 4.82 3.13
CA TYR A 92 9.08 4.29 2.09
C TYR A 92 8.90 5.24 0.90
N SER A 93 8.87 4.68 -0.31
CA SER A 93 8.59 5.41 -1.56
C SER A 93 7.68 4.60 -2.48
N LEU A 94 6.75 5.29 -3.15
CA LEU A 94 5.80 4.70 -4.09
C LEU A 94 6.31 4.83 -5.52
N TYR A 95 6.17 3.77 -6.31
CA TYR A 95 6.64 3.73 -7.70
C TYR A 95 5.57 3.18 -8.64
N TYR A 96 5.57 3.68 -9.88
CA TYR A 96 5.01 2.96 -11.02
C TYR A 96 6.04 1.95 -11.53
N ARG A 97 5.57 0.72 -11.75
CA ARG A 97 6.28 -0.28 -12.55
C ARG A 97 5.63 -0.37 -13.92
N PHE A 98 6.41 -0.10 -14.95
CA PHE A 98 5.98 -0.29 -16.32
C PHE A 98 6.51 -1.61 -16.85
N THR A 99 5.63 -2.41 -17.47
CA THR A 99 6.00 -3.68 -18.09
C THR A 99 5.43 -3.75 -19.49
N LYS A 100 6.28 -3.99 -20.50
CA LYS A 100 5.87 -4.17 -21.89
C LYS A 100 6.30 -5.54 -22.38
N TYR A 101 5.33 -6.36 -22.80
CA TYR A 101 5.58 -7.69 -23.34
C TYR A 101 5.82 -7.62 -24.85
N PRO A 102 6.73 -8.46 -25.40
CA PRO A 102 7.08 -8.43 -26.82
C PRO A 102 5.89 -8.78 -27.73
N GLN A 103 5.04 -9.72 -27.30
CA GLN A 103 3.85 -10.15 -28.05
C GLN A 103 2.73 -9.11 -28.08
N ALA A 104 2.83 -8.05 -27.25
CA ALA A 104 1.81 -7.02 -27.14
C ALA A 104 2.17 -5.80 -28.01
N SER A 105 2.55 -6.04 -29.27
CA SER A 105 2.96 -4.99 -30.22
C SER A 105 1.84 -3.96 -30.39
N GLY A 106 2.14 -2.67 -30.18
CA GLY A 106 1.16 -1.57 -30.26
C GLY A 106 0.37 -1.30 -28.98
N SER A 107 0.44 -2.17 -27.96
CA SER A 107 -0.21 -1.90 -26.67
C SER A 107 0.62 -0.96 -25.78
N LYS A 108 -0.06 -0.12 -24.99
CA LYS A 108 0.59 0.67 -23.94
C LYS A 108 1.18 -0.28 -22.89
N PRO A 109 2.37 0.01 -22.34
CA PRO A 109 2.93 -0.78 -21.24
C PRO A 109 1.93 -0.90 -20.09
N ARG A 110 1.83 -2.09 -19.50
CA ARG A 110 1.09 -2.29 -18.25
C ARG A 110 1.76 -1.43 -17.17
N ARG A 111 0.95 -0.68 -16.43
CA ARG A 111 1.40 0.20 -15.35
C ARG A 111 0.80 -0.26 -14.03
N ASP A 112 1.66 -0.78 -13.16
CA ASP A 112 1.32 -1.23 -11.81
C ASP A 112 1.93 -0.28 -10.76
N GLN A 113 1.42 -0.30 -9.53
CA GLN A 113 1.97 0.47 -8.41
C GLN A 113 2.69 -0.45 -7.43
N TYR A 114 3.79 0.04 -6.87
CA TYR A 114 4.58 -0.68 -5.88
C TYR A 114 5.07 0.29 -4.81
N LEU A 115 4.72 0.02 -3.56
CA LEU A 115 5.27 0.71 -2.40
C LEU A 115 6.47 -0.08 -1.87
N TRP A 116 7.63 0.56 -1.89
CA TRP A 116 8.91 0.05 -1.40
C TRP A 116 9.26 0.71 -0.07
N GLY A 117 9.95 0.01 0.83
CA GLY A 117 10.48 0.58 2.08
C GLY A 117 10.91 -0.49 3.08
N ALA A 118 10.03 -1.44 3.39
CA ALA A 118 10.37 -2.60 4.22
C ALA A 118 11.44 -3.49 3.56
N LYS A 119 12.26 -4.13 4.40
CA LYS A 119 13.25 -5.12 3.97
C LYS A 119 12.54 -6.32 3.34
N ASN A 120 12.93 -6.68 2.11
CA ASN A 120 12.40 -7.82 1.33
C ASN A 120 10.89 -7.81 0.98
N ILE A 121 10.11 -6.81 1.41
CA ILE A 121 8.67 -6.71 1.13
C ILE A 121 8.38 -5.58 0.14
N VAL A 122 7.46 -5.80 -0.81
CA VAL A 122 6.97 -4.74 -1.71
C VAL A 122 5.45 -4.88 -1.82
N PHE A 123 4.71 -3.83 -1.47
CA PHE A 123 3.25 -3.85 -1.50
C PHE A 123 2.74 -3.35 -2.84
N ARG A 124 1.80 -4.06 -3.47
CA ARG A 124 1.32 -3.77 -4.84
C ARG A 124 0.02 -2.98 -4.88
N SER A 125 -0.55 -2.71 -3.71
CA SER A 125 -1.76 -1.92 -3.53
C SER A 125 -1.81 -1.37 -2.11
N PRO A 126 -2.55 -0.27 -1.86
CA PRO A 126 -2.74 0.22 -0.50
C PRO A 126 -3.43 -0.82 0.37
N ASN A 127 -4.31 -1.65 -0.21
CA ASN A 127 -5.00 -2.72 0.50
C ASN A 127 -4.02 -3.78 1.03
N GLU A 128 -3.06 -4.24 0.22
CA GLU A 128 -2.03 -5.18 0.68
C GLU A 128 -1.18 -4.58 1.81
N PHE A 129 -1.00 -3.25 1.83
CA PHE A 129 -0.23 -2.54 2.85
C PHE A 129 -1.00 -2.31 4.15
N THR A 130 -2.33 -2.21 4.11
CA THR A 130 -3.18 -1.88 5.27
C THR A 130 -2.88 -2.69 6.55
N PRO A 131 -2.75 -4.03 6.54
CA PRO A 131 -2.44 -4.77 7.77
C PRO A 131 -1.06 -4.44 8.32
N HIS A 132 -0.09 -4.16 7.44
CA HIS A 132 1.25 -3.74 7.82
C HIS A 132 1.25 -2.34 8.42
N ALA A 133 0.51 -1.41 7.81
CA ALA A 133 0.30 -0.07 8.34
C ALA A 133 -0.28 -0.10 9.75
N LEU A 134 -1.29 -0.92 10.02
CA LEU A 134 -1.86 -1.06 11.37
C LEU A 134 -0.84 -1.60 12.38
N TRP A 135 -0.01 -2.57 11.96
CA TRP A 135 1.07 -3.09 12.80
C TRP A 135 2.13 -2.01 13.11
N LEU A 136 2.51 -1.19 12.12
CA LEU A 136 3.37 -0.02 12.34
C LEU A 136 2.72 0.96 13.32
N MET A 137 1.44 1.28 13.13
CA MET A 137 0.67 2.17 14.03
C MET A 137 0.55 1.66 15.46
N LYS A 138 0.73 0.35 15.70
CA LYS A 138 0.80 -0.27 17.04
C LYS A 138 2.22 -0.31 17.62
N GLY A 139 3.19 0.28 16.93
CA GLY A 139 4.58 0.36 17.36
C GLY A 139 5.46 -0.80 16.92
N ALA A 140 5.05 -1.56 15.90
CA ALA A 140 5.85 -2.63 15.30
C ALA A 140 6.37 -3.68 16.32
N ARG A 141 5.55 -4.02 17.31
CA ARG A 141 5.98 -4.79 18.47
C ARG A 141 6.21 -6.27 18.12
N ALA A 142 7.18 -6.89 18.78
CA ALA A 142 7.51 -8.30 18.59
C ALA A 142 6.44 -9.26 19.16
N ASP A 143 5.72 -8.83 20.20
CA ASP A 143 4.66 -9.61 20.86
C ASP A 143 3.29 -9.53 20.15
N ASP A 144 3.13 -8.61 19.18
CA ASP A 144 1.99 -8.52 18.25
C ASP A 144 2.52 -8.59 16.81
N PRO A 145 2.87 -9.78 16.29
CA PRO A 145 3.54 -9.92 15.00
C PRO A 145 2.63 -9.50 13.84
N CYS A 146 3.22 -8.87 12.82
CA CYS A 146 2.50 -8.42 11.63
C CYS A 146 1.76 -9.56 10.92
N GLN A 147 0.49 -9.33 10.58
CA GLN A 147 -0.39 -10.28 9.89
C GLN A 147 -0.58 -9.98 8.39
N CYS A 148 0.24 -9.11 7.80
CA CYS A 148 0.15 -8.85 6.36
C CYS A 148 0.58 -10.08 5.55
N ILE A 149 0.20 -10.11 4.26
CA ILE A 149 0.48 -11.24 3.35
C ILE A 149 1.96 -11.58 3.19
N TYR A 150 2.85 -10.65 3.55
CA TYR A 150 4.28 -10.78 3.38
C TYR A 150 5.02 -11.16 4.67
N CYS A 151 4.53 -10.75 5.84
CA CYS A 151 5.20 -10.97 7.13
C CYS A 151 4.79 -12.25 7.84
N THR A 152 3.57 -12.75 7.61
CA THR A 152 3.08 -13.94 8.33
C THR A 152 3.59 -15.24 7.72
N ASP A 153 4.13 -16.12 8.56
CA ASP A 153 4.60 -17.46 8.19
C ASP A 153 3.55 -18.56 8.40
N ARG A 154 2.40 -18.23 9.02
CA ARG A 154 1.35 -19.20 9.34
C ARG A 154 0.41 -19.43 8.16
N VAL A 155 -0.52 -18.49 7.98
CA VAL A 155 -1.51 -18.50 6.91
C VAL A 155 -1.49 -17.12 6.30
N LYS A 156 -1.01 -17.03 5.06
CA LYS A 156 -0.96 -15.77 4.33
C LYS A 156 -2.37 -15.43 3.85
N PRO A 157 -2.99 -14.33 4.34
CA PRO A 157 -4.29 -13.94 3.82
C PRO A 157 -4.16 -13.60 2.33
N SER A 158 -5.21 -13.83 1.55
CA SER A 158 -5.25 -13.28 0.20
C SER A 158 -5.61 -11.79 0.24
N GLN A 159 -5.32 -11.04 -0.82
CA GLN A 159 -5.81 -9.66 -0.94
C GLN A 159 -7.36 -9.59 -0.83
N ILE A 160 -8.07 -10.64 -1.28
CA ILE A 160 -9.53 -10.71 -1.17
C ILE A 160 -9.94 -10.81 0.31
N ASP A 161 -9.23 -11.59 1.11
CA ASP A 161 -9.51 -11.75 2.54
C ASP A 161 -9.26 -10.44 3.28
N ILE A 162 -8.13 -9.77 2.99
CA ILE A 162 -7.82 -8.43 3.51
C ILE A 162 -8.92 -7.43 3.12
N ASN A 163 -9.34 -7.44 1.86
CA ASN A 163 -10.38 -6.52 1.41
C ASN A 163 -11.67 -6.71 2.21
N LYS A 164 -12.08 -7.97 2.43
CA LYS A 164 -13.28 -8.30 3.21
C LYS A 164 -13.13 -7.88 4.68
N GLU A 165 -12.02 -8.23 5.31
CA GLU A 165 -11.71 -7.92 6.71
C GLU A 165 -11.78 -6.41 6.96
N PHE A 166 -11.09 -5.61 6.15
CA PHE A 166 -11.01 -4.17 6.33
C PHE A 166 -12.05 -3.38 5.53
N LYS A 167 -13.03 -4.05 4.90
CA LYS A 167 -14.09 -3.43 4.09
C LYS A 167 -13.54 -2.46 3.03
N LEU A 168 -12.45 -2.85 2.38
CA LEU A 168 -11.71 -2.03 1.41
C LEU A 168 -12.35 -2.05 0.01
N PRO A 169 -12.09 -1.05 -0.84
CA PRO A 169 -12.51 -1.06 -2.24
C PRO A 169 -12.01 -2.30 -3.00
N GLY A 170 -12.73 -2.70 -4.06
CA GLY A 170 -12.37 -3.85 -4.90
C GLY A 170 -12.92 -5.20 -4.44
N ILE A 171 -13.76 -5.24 -3.40
CA ILE A 171 -14.62 -6.40 -3.12
C ILE A 171 -15.61 -6.52 -4.29
N ARG A 172 -15.40 -7.51 -5.17
CA ARG A 172 -16.42 -7.86 -6.17
C ARG A 172 -17.63 -8.41 -5.42
N SER A 173 -18.74 -7.67 -5.44
CA SER A 173 -20.05 -8.20 -5.06
C SER A 173 -20.32 -9.42 -5.95
N HIS A 174 -20.70 -10.56 -5.36
CA HIS A 174 -21.06 -11.76 -6.11
C HIS A 174 -22.30 -11.55 -7.02
N ARG A 175 -22.90 -10.35 -6.99
CA ARG A 175 -24.14 -9.98 -7.67
C ARG A 175 -23.96 -9.32 -9.05
N ASP A 176 -22.74 -9.02 -9.48
CA ASP A 176 -22.51 -8.32 -10.77
C ASP A 176 -22.25 -9.28 -11.95
N LYS A 177 -22.78 -10.51 -11.89
CA LYS A 177 -22.62 -11.53 -12.94
C LYS A 177 -23.82 -11.72 -13.87
N HIS A 178 -24.79 -10.82 -13.89
CA HIS A 178 -25.84 -10.87 -14.90
C HIS A 178 -26.17 -9.47 -15.41
N HIS A 179 -25.50 -9.03 -16.45
CA HIS A 179 -26.09 -8.24 -17.54
C HIS A 179 -25.11 -8.24 -18.72
N TYR A 180 -25.16 -9.30 -19.51
CA TYR A 180 -24.93 -9.20 -20.95
C TYR A 180 -26.24 -9.64 -21.61
N LYS A 181 -26.97 -8.68 -22.14
CA LYS A 181 -27.98 -8.89 -23.17
C LYS A 181 -27.49 -8.13 -24.39
#